data_AF-A0A090WKL4-F1
#
_entry.id   AF-A0A090WKL4-F1
#
_cell.length_a   1.000
_cell.length_b   1.000
_cell.length_c   1.000
_cell.angle_alpha   90.00
_cell.angle_beta   90.00
_cell.angle_gamma   90.00
#
_symmetry.space_group_name_H-M   'P 1'
#
loop_
_entity.id
_entity.type
_entity.pdbx_description
1 polymer ?
#
loop_
_entity_poly.entity_id
_entity_poly.type
_entity_poly.pdbx_seq_one_letter_code
_entity_poly.pdbx_strand_id
1 'polypeptide(L)'
;MIFTRPISFRSIIAGKYLAGVTLIVIALLPTLLYVFTIAQLGETVNNLDIGSTIGSYAGVMLLVLCYVAIGVFCSSITSNQIIAFLLSAVLCFIMYFGFEGFSTVIENDGLAFLGLKYHYESMARGVIDTRDVIYFLSIAVLFFALSELSLKIITQKQ
;
A
#
# COMPACT_ATOMS: atom_id res chain seq x y z
N MET A 1 -4.15 -23.84 19.58
CA MET A 1 -5.42 -24.54 19.26
C MET A 1 -5.93 -24.11 17.86
N ILE A 2 -5.13 -24.36 16.81
CA ILE A 2 -5.49 -24.16 15.38
C ILE A 2 -5.37 -25.49 14.59
N PHE A 3 -4.90 -26.56 15.25
CA PHE A 3 -4.57 -27.84 14.61
C PHE A 3 -5.78 -28.72 14.26
N THR A 4 -7.00 -28.29 14.58
CA THR A 4 -8.21 -29.13 14.50
C THR A 4 -9.11 -28.86 13.29
N ARG A 5 -8.83 -27.83 12.47
CA ARG A 5 -9.45 -27.68 11.14
C ARG A 5 -8.37 -27.37 10.12
N PRO A 6 -8.35 -28.02 8.94
CA PRO A 6 -7.42 -27.70 7.87
C PRO A 6 -7.88 -26.39 7.21
N ILE A 7 -7.75 -25.28 7.94
CA ILE A 7 -7.91 -23.95 7.36
C ILE A 7 -6.70 -23.73 6.47
N SER A 8 -6.96 -23.48 5.19
CA SER A 8 -5.90 -23.19 4.22
C SER A 8 -5.13 -21.95 4.69
N PHE A 9 -3.80 -22.04 4.81
CA PHE A 9 -2.96 -20.88 5.16
C PHE A 9 -3.25 -19.67 4.28
N ARG A 10 -3.62 -19.89 3.00
CA ARG A 10 -4.05 -18.83 2.07
C ARG A 10 -5.25 -18.05 2.58
N SER A 11 -6.23 -18.73 3.21
CA SER A 11 -7.41 -18.06 3.78
C SER A 11 -7.07 -17.19 4.99
N ILE A 12 -6.08 -17.58 5.79
CA ILE A 12 -5.62 -16.79 6.93
C ILE A 12 -4.93 -15.51 6.45
N ILE A 13 -4.05 -15.63 5.45
CA ILE A 13 -3.32 -14.50 4.87
C ILE A 13 -4.28 -13.56 4.16
N ALA A 14 -5.17 -14.11 3.32
CA ALA A 14 -6.21 -13.33 2.63
C ALA A 14 -7.12 -12.61 3.64
N GLY A 15 -7.52 -13.26 4.73
CA GLY A 15 -8.29 -12.63 5.80
C GLY A 15 -7.56 -11.47 6.46
N LYS A 16 -6.27 -11.64 6.82
CA LYS A 16 -5.44 -10.55 7.37
C LYS A 16 -5.30 -9.39 6.40
N TYR A 17 -5.05 -9.68 5.12
CA TYR A 17 -4.93 -8.68 4.07
C TYR A 17 -6.23 -7.88 3.90
N LEU A 18 -7.36 -8.58 3.75
CA LEU A 18 -8.66 -7.94 3.54
C LEU A 18 -9.11 -7.13 4.76
N ALA A 19 -8.81 -7.61 5.97
CA ALA A 19 -9.07 -6.86 7.21
C ALA A 19 -8.27 -5.54 7.24
N GLY A 20 -6.99 -5.58 6.89
CA GLY A 20 -6.14 -4.38 6.81
C GLY A 20 -6.65 -3.37 5.78
N VAL A 21 -6.99 -3.84 4.58
CA VAL A 21 -7.54 -2.99 3.51
C VAL A 21 -8.87 -2.36 3.93
N THR A 22 -9.79 -3.16 4.49
CA THR A 22 -11.11 -2.68 4.92
C THR A 22 -11.00 -1.63 6.02
N LEU A 23 -10.09 -1.82 6.98
CA LEU A 23 -9.83 -0.84 8.04
C LEU A 23 -9.45 0.52 7.44
N ILE A 24 -8.55 0.54 6.46
CA ILE A 24 -8.12 1.79 5.83
C ILE A 24 -9.23 2.40 4.97
N VAL A 25 -10.03 1.60 4.27
CA VAL A 25 -11.21 2.12 3.53
C VAL A 25 -12.18 2.82 4.49
N ILE A 26 -12.45 2.23 5.65
CA ILE A 26 -13.29 2.86 6.68
C ILE A 26 -12.63 4.16 7.20
N ALA A 27 -11.31 4.17 7.37
CA ALA A 27 -10.58 5.37 7.79
C ALA A 27 -10.55 6.48 6.73
N LEU A 28 -10.69 6.14 5.44
CA LEU A 28 -10.78 7.09 4.32
C LEU A 28 -12.18 7.70 4.16
N LEU A 29 -13.25 7.01 4.53
CA LEU A 29 -14.61 7.55 4.44
C LEU A 29 -14.80 8.93 5.11
N PRO A 30 -14.35 9.17 6.36
CA PRO A 30 -14.53 10.48 7.00
C PRO A 30 -13.73 11.59 6.29
N THR A 31 -12.68 11.28 5.53
CA THR A 31 -11.92 12.30 4.80
C THR A 31 -12.71 12.87 3.62
N LEU A 32 -13.72 12.15 3.11
CA LEU A 32 -14.63 12.68 2.08
C LEU A 32 -15.48 13.86 2.59
N LEU A 33 -15.83 13.87 3.88
CA LEU A 33 -16.53 15.01 4.50
C LEU A 33 -15.66 16.28 4.47
N TYR A 34 -14.34 16.11 4.61
CA TYR A 34 -13.39 17.22 4.52
C TYR A 34 -13.36 17.80 3.10
N VAL A 35 -13.33 16.95 2.07
CA VAL A 35 -13.40 17.39 0.66
C VAL A 35 -14.68 18.19 0.40
N PHE A 36 -15.83 17.68 0.88
CA PHE A 36 -17.11 18.37 0.74
C PHE A 36 -17.14 19.73 1.44
N THR A 37 -16.58 19.81 2.65
CA THR A 37 -16.52 21.06 3.41
C THR A 37 -15.67 22.11 2.69
N ILE A 38 -14.51 21.73 2.14
CA ILE A 38 -13.67 22.64 1.35
C ILE A 38 -14.37 23.07 0.05
N ALA A 39 -15.07 22.15 -0.61
CA ALA A 39 -15.80 22.44 -1.85
C ALA A 39 -16.84 23.56 -1.66
N GLN A 40 -17.51 23.56 -0.49
CA GLN A 40 -18.57 24.50 -0.17
C GLN A 40 -18.10 25.79 0.51
N LEU A 41 -17.11 25.71 1.41
CA LEU A 41 -16.62 26.86 2.20
C LEU A 41 -15.37 27.52 1.59
N GLY A 42 -14.89 27.03 0.45
CA GLY A 42 -13.76 27.62 -0.27
C GLY A 42 -14.06 29.03 -0.77
N GLU A 43 -13.01 29.84 -0.91
CA GLU A 43 -13.06 31.25 -1.35
C GLU A 43 -13.82 31.45 -2.68
N THR A 44 -13.81 30.42 -3.54
CA THR A 44 -14.65 30.30 -4.72
C THR A 44 -15.39 28.97 -4.67
N VAL A 45 -16.72 29.02 -4.80
CA VAL A 45 -17.58 27.84 -4.75
C VAL A 45 -17.15 26.87 -5.86
N ASN A 46 -16.82 25.64 -5.47
CA ASN A 46 -16.48 24.55 -6.38
C ASN A 46 -15.16 24.72 -7.18
N ASN A 47 -14.21 25.53 -6.70
CA ASN A 47 -12.88 25.68 -7.32
C ASN A 47 -11.88 24.57 -6.93
N LEU A 48 -12.38 23.39 -6.56
CA LEU A 48 -11.53 22.24 -6.29
C LEU A 48 -11.12 21.58 -7.60
N ASP A 49 -9.84 21.23 -7.72
CA ASP A 49 -9.39 20.33 -8.78
C ASP A 49 -9.92 18.92 -8.49
N ILE A 50 -11.11 18.64 -9.03
CA ILE A 50 -11.79 17.36 -8.90
C ILE A 50 -10.95 16.24 -9.51
N GLY A 51 -10.19 16.52 -10.58
CA GLY A 51 -9.32 15.56 -11.23
C GLY A 51 -8.17 15.13 -10.32
N SER A 52 -7.43 16.10 -9.79
CA SER A 52 -6.35 15.84 -8.82
C SER A 52 -6.87 15.17 -7.55
N THR A 53 -8.06 15.56 -7.07
CA THR A 53 -8.67 14.97 -5.87
C THR A 53 -8.99 13.50 -6.09
N ILE A 54 -9.75 13.16 -7.14
CA ILE A 54 -10.11 11.77 -7.45
C ILE A 54 -8.86 10.93 -7.73
N GLY A 55 -7.90 11.47 -8.48
CA GLY A 55 -6.63 10.82 -8.77
C GLY A 55 -5.83 10.50 -7.50
N SER A 56 -5.77 11.43 -6.55
CA SER A 56 -5.13 11.23 -5.26
C SER A 56 -5.83 10.14 -4.43
N TYR A 57 -7.17 10.13 -4.38
CA TYR A 57 -7.91 9.08 -3.67
C TYR A 57 -7.69 7.69 -4.27
N ALA A 58 -7.72 7.59 -5.61
CA ALA A 58 -7.42 6.34 -6.30
C ALA A 58 -5.98 5.88 -6.05
N GLY A 59 -5.02 6.81 -6.11
CA GLY A 59 -3.61 6.55 -5.83
C GLY A 59 -3.37 6.08 -4.40
N VAL A 60 -3.97 6.74 -3.41
CA VAL A 60 -3.88 6.31 -1.99
C VAL A 60 -4.43 4.91 -1.82
N MET A 61 -5.55 4.58 -2.45
CA MET A 61 -6.13 3.24 -2.32
C MET A 61 -5.18 2.16 -2.87
N LEU A 62 -4.57 2.37 -4.03
CA LEU A 62 -3.58 1.44 -4.58
C LEU A 62 -2.31 1.33 -3.73
N LEU A 63 -1.85 2.46 -3.18
CA LEU A 63 -0.71 2.50 -2.28
C LEU A 63 -1.00 1.73 -0.98
N VAL A 64 -2.22 1.84 -0.45
CA VAL A 64 -2.68 1.06 0.72
C VAL A 64 -2.65 -0.44 0.43
N LEU A 65 -3.09 -0.88 -0.76
CA LEU A 65 -3.01 -2.29 -1.14
C LEU A 65 -1.57 -2.82 -1.07
N CYS A 66 -0.57 -2.00 -1.41
CA CYS A 66 0.83 -2.35 -1.31
C CYS A 66 1.30 -2.41 0.14
N TYR A 67 1.00 -1.37 0.94
CA TYR A 67 1.46 -1.29 2.33
C TYR A 67 0.86 -2.38 3.21
N VAL A 68 -0.41 -2.74 3.00
CA VAL A 68 -1.03 -3.85 3.72
C VAL A 68 -0.37 -5.18 3.33
N ALA A 69 -0.02 -5.38 2.05
CA ALA A 69 0.70 -6.59 1.62
C ALA A 69 2.08 -6.69 2.27
N ILE A 70 2.82 -5.58 2.32
CA ILE A 70 4.13 -5.48 2.99
C ILE A 70 4.00 -5.77 4.49
N GLY A 71 3.02 -5.19 5.16
CA GLY A 71 2.78 -5.42 6.59
C GLY A 71 2.43 -6.88 6.91
N VAL A 72 1.59 -7.51 6.08
CA VAL A 72 1.26 -8.93 6.21
C VAL A 72 2.50 -9.81 6.01
N PHE A 73 3.36 -9.47 5.03
CA PHE A 73 4.62 -10.16 4.82
C PHE A 73 5.54 -10.05 6.03
N CYS A 74 5.77 -8.85 6.57
CA CYS A 74 6.59 -8.66 7.76
C CYS A 74 6.03 -9.40 8.99
N SER A 75 4.71 -9.47 9.14
CA SER A 75 4.03 -10.27 10.18
C SER A 75 4.21 -11.78 9.98
N SER A 76 4.45 -12.25 8.75
CA SER A 76 4.63 -13.68 8.46
C SER A 76 6.03 -14.18 8.82
N ILE A 77 7.06 -13.33 8.69
CA ILE A 77 8.47 -13.69 8.97
C ILE A 77 8.87 -13.52 10.44
N THR A 78 8.06 -12.81 11.25
CA THR A 78 8.41 -12.43 12.61
C THR A 78 7.35 -12.86 13.63
N SER A 79 7.75 -13.56 14.69
CA SER A 79 6.84 -13.98 15.76
C SER A 79 6.48 -12.85 16.74
N ASN A 80 7.31 -11.79 16.81
CA ASN A 80 7.08 -10.63 17.67
C ASN A 80 6.35 -9.51 16.91
N GLN A 81 5.14 -9.15 17.38
CA GLN A 81 4.29 -8.14 16.76
C GLN A 81 4.94 -6.75 16.68
N ILE A 82 5.74 -6.35 17.68
CA ILE A 82 6.41 -5.05 17.71
C ILE A 82 7.47 -4.99 16.61
N ILE A 83 8.27 -6.05 16.47
CA ILE A 83 9.32 -6.13 15.45
C ILE A 83 8.69 -6.18 14.06
N ALA A 84 7.59 -6.93 13.88
CA ALA A 84 6.85 -6.97 12.61
C ALA A 84 6.35 -5.58 12.19
N PHE A 85 5.80 -4.80 13.13
CA PHE A 85 5.35 -3.43 12.87
C PHE A 85 6.51 -2.52 12.45
N LEU A 86 7.59 -2.48 13.23
CA LEU A 86 8.75 -1.64 12.91
C LEU A 86 9.36 -1.99 11.56
N LEU A 87 9.51 -3.29 11.27
CA LEU A 87 10.06 -3.75 10.00
C LEU A 87 9.17 -3.35 8.83
N SER A 88 7.84 -3.48 8.97
CA SER A 88 6.90 -3.05 7.94
C SER A 88 6.97 -1.54 7.70
N ALA A 89 7.06 -0.73 8.75
CA ALA A 89 7.16 0.72 8.63
C ALA A 89 8.45 1.15 7.91
N VAL A 90 9.59 0.55 8.27
CA VAL A 90 10.87 0.81 7.60
C VAL A 90 10.82 0.38 6.13
N LEU A 91 10.26 -0.79 5.84
CA LEU A 91 10.18 -1.28 4.46
C LEU A 91 9.23 -0.43 3.60
N CYS A 92 8.09 0.00 4.13
CA CYS A 92 7.21 0.96 3.46
C CYS A 92 7.93 2.30 3.21
N PHE A 93 8.67 2.81 4.19
CA PHE A 93 9.45 4.04 4.04
C PHE A 93 10.50 3.92 2.92
N ILE A 94 11.26 2.83 2.90
CA ILE A 94 12.26 2.56 1.86
C ILE A 94 11.62 2.42 0.48
N MET A 95 10.50 1.70 0.37
CA MET A 95 9.82 1.54 -0.92
C MET A 95 9.23 2.86 -1.46
N TYR A 96 8.86 3.77 -0.56
CA TYR A 96 8.30 5.08 -0.95
C TYR A 96 9.38 6.10 -1.29
N PHE A 97 10.35 6.33 -0.39
CA PHE A 97 11.37 7.38 -0.53
C PHE A 97 12.73 6.87 -1.02
N GLY A 98 13.03 5.58 -0.83
CA GLY A 98 14.37 5.04 -1.07
C GLY A 98 14.81 5.21 -2.53
N PHE A 99 13.96 4.84 -3.48
CA PHE A 99 14.30 4.89 -4.91
C PHE A 99 14.53 6.32 -5.43
N GLU A 100 13.78 7.30 -4.94
CA GLU A 100 14.01 8.72 -5.26
C GLU A 100 15.30 9.24 -4.61
N GLY A 101 15.58 8.85 -3.36
CA GLY A 101 16.84 9.17 -2.70
C GLY A 101 18.05 8.60 -3.45
N PHE A 102 17.94 7.40 -4.02
CA PHE A 102 19.00 6.83 -4.85
C PHE A 102 19.10 7.48 -6.23
N SER A 103 17.99 7.83 -6.88
CA SER A 103 18.01 8.45 -8.21
C SER A 103 18.72 9.81 -8.19
N THR A 104 18.50 10.59 -7.12
CA THR A 104 19.13 11.90 -6.94
C THR A 104 20.64 11.81 -6.67
N VAL A 105 21.09 10.80 -5.92
CA VAL A 105 22.53 10.60 -5.64
C VAL A 105 23.29 10.06 -6.84
N ILE A 106 22.64 9.23 -7.68
CA ILE A 106 23.27 8.57 -8.83
C ILE A 106 23.06 9.37 -10.14
N GLU A 107 22.33 10.49 -10.08
CA GLU A 107 21.94 11.31 -11.23
C GLU A 107 21.28 10.48 -12.36
N ASN A 108 20.48 9.49 -11.97
CA ASN A 108 19.82 8.58 -12.91
C ASN A 108 18.31 8.58 -12.67
N ASP A 109 17.62 9.37 -13.49
CA ASP A 109 16.16 9.53 -13.46
C ASP A 109 15.39 8.22 -13.71
N GLY A 110 16.03 7.21 -14.31
CA GLY A 110 15.43 5.91 -14.54
C GLY A 110 15.12 5.14 -13.25
N LEU A 111 15.86 5.40 -12.15
CA LEU A 111 15.61 4.75 -10.86
C LEU A 111 14.38 5.30 -10.16
N ALA A 112 13.99 6.56 -10.42
CA ALA A 112 12.81 7.16 -9.82
C ALA A 112 11.52 6.43 -10.23
N PHE A 113 11.50 5.84 -11.44
CA PHE A 113 10.40 5.02 -11.94
C PHE A 113 10.18 3.74 -11.11
N LEU A 114 11.15 3.30 -10.30
CA LEU A 114 10.96 2.17 -9.38
C LEU A 114 10.39 2.60 -8.01
N GLY A 115 10.22 3.91 -7.77
CA GLY A 115 9.68 4.42 -6.52
C GLY A 115 8.15 4.42 -6.50
N LEU A 116 7.55 3.99 -5.39
CA LEU A 116 6.10 4.14 -5.18
C LEU A 116 5.67 5.62 -5.25
N LYS A 117 6.54 6.54 -4.80
CA LYS A 117 6.27 7.98 -4.81
C LYS A 117 6.09 8.53 -6.23
N TYR A 118 6.93 8.13 -7.20
CA TYR A 118 6.83 8.61 -8.58
C TYR A 118 5.46 8.30 -9.19
N HIS A 119 5.01 7.04 -9.06
CA HIS A 119 3.70 6.60 -9.53
C HIS A 119 2.55 7.26 -8.75
N TYR A 120 2.72 7.47 -7.44
CA TYR A 120 1.72 8.17 -6.63
C TYR A 120 1.56 9.64 -7.05
N GLU A 121 2.66 10.37 -7.27
CA GLU A 121 2.63 11.77 -7.71
C GLU A 121 2.09 11.95 -9.14
N SER A 122 2.32 10.97 -10.01
CA SER A 122 1.65 10.88 -11.32
C SER A 122 0.13 10.85 -11.16
N MET A 123 -0.38 9.93 -10.33
CA MET A 123 -1.81 9.79 -10.07
C MET A 123 -2.41 10.97 -9.30
N ALA A 124 -1.67 11.55 -8.35
CA ALA A 124 -2.14 12.68 -7.55
C ALA A 124 -2.34 13.95 -8.39
N ARG A 125 -1.71 14.05 -9.57
CA ARG A 125 -1.96 15.11 -10.56
C ARG A 125 -3.25 14.89 -11.39
N GLY A 126 -4.03 13.86 -11.07
CA GLY A 126 -5.27 13.52 -11.77
C GLY A 126 -5.07 12.67 -13.02
N VAL A 127 -3.85 12.22 -13.30
CA VAL A 127 -3.53 11.36 -14.44
C VAL A 127 -3.45 9.91 -13.95
N ILE A 128 -4.55 9.17 -14.12
CA ILE A 128 -4.58 7.74 -13.82
C ILE A 128 -4.12 6.98 -15.06
N ASP A 129 -2.82 6.66 -15.12
CA ASP A 129 -2.27 5.81 -16.17
C ASP A 129 -2.34 4.33 -15.74
N THR A 130 -2.62 3.45 -16.71
CA THR A 130 -2.62 2.00 -16.52
C THR A 130 -1.26 1.50 -16.02
N ARG A 131 -0.16 2.18 -16.41
CA ARG A 131 1.20 1.85 -15.97
C ARG A 131 1.36 1.95 -14.46
N ASP A 132 0.84 3.02 -13.86
CA ASP A 132 0.89 3.25 -12.42
C ASP A 132 0.04 2.20 -11.68
N VAL A 133 -1.15 1.91 -12.19
CA VAL A 133 -2.06 0.91 -11.62
C VAL A 133 -1.44 -0.49 -11.63
N ILE A 134 -0.87 -0.90 -12.77
CA ILE A 134 -0.21 -2.20 -12.90
C ILE A 134 1.00 -2.28 -11.97
N TYR A 135 1.75 -1.18 -11.81
CA TYR A 135 2.90 -1.13 -10.91
C TYR A 135 2.49 -1.41 -9.45
N PHE A 136 1.52 -0.67 -8.91
CA PHE A 136 1.04 -0.89 -7.54
C PHE A 136 0.48 -2.31 -7.36
N LEU A 137 -0.33 -2.81 -8.30
CA LEU A 137 -0.87 -4.17 -8.23
C LEU A 137 0.25 -5.22 -8.26
N SER A 138 1.29 -5.01 -9.05
CA SER A 138 2.43 -5.94 -9.12
C SER A 138 3.15 -6.04 -7.79
N ILE A 139 3.38 -4.91 -7.10
CA ILE A 139 3.99 -4.88 -5.76
C ILE A 139 3.07 -5.57 -4.74
N ALA A 140 1.78 -5.25 -4.74
CA ALA A 140 0.83 -5.85 -3.83
C ALA A 140 0.79 -7.38 -3.98
N VAL A 141 0.70 -7.88 -5.22
CA VAL A 141 0.69 -9.32 -5.53
C VAL A 141 2.03 -9.97 -5.17
N LEU A 142 3.16 -9.32 -5.43
CA LEU A 142 4.49 -9.83 -5.08
C LEU A 142 4.60 -10.04 -3.56
N PHE A 143 4.29 -9.03 -2.76
CA PHE A 143 4.38 -9.15 -1.29
C PHE A 143 3.34 -10.11 -0.70
N PHE A 144 2.15 -10.19 -1.31
CA PHE A 144 1.17 -11.20 -0.94
C PHE A 144 1.70 -12.62 -1.20
N ALA A 145 2.28 -12.87 -2.38
CA ALA A 145 2.87 -14.16 -2.74
C ALA A 145 4.07 -14.51 -1.84
N LEU A 146 4.91 -13.52 -1.49
CA LEU A 146 6.01 -13.70 -0.54
C LEU A 146 5.49 -14.10 0.86
N SER A 147 4.34 -13.56 1.28
CA SER A 147 3.69 -13.94 2.54
C SER A 147 3.25 -15.40 2.53
N GLU A 148 2.65 -15.87 1.42
CA GLU A 148 2.27 -17.27 1.26
C GLU A 148 3.50 -18.20 1.29
N LEU A 149 4.57 -17.82 0.59
CA LEU A 149 5.80 -18.59 0.52
C LEU A 149 6.50 -18.68 1.89
N SER A 150 6.61 -17.55 2.59
CA SER A 150 7.23 -17.49 3.93
C SER A 150 6.55 -18.45 4.90
N LEU A 151 5.22 -18.42 4.97
CA LEU A 151 4.46 -19.31 5.87
C LEU A 151 4.66 -20.79 5.49
N LYS A 152 4.66 -21.12 4.20
CA LYS A 152 4.90 -22.49 3.73
C LYS A 152 6.28 -22.99 4.16
N ILE A 153 7.32 -22.16 4.05
CA ILE A 153 8.69 -22.51 4.45
C ILE A 153 8.78 -22.73 5.96
N ILE A 154 8.17 -21.87 6.77
CA ILE A 154 8.21 -22.00 8.24
C ILE A 154 7.53 -23.30 8.69
N THR A 155 6.39 -23.66 8.09
CA THR A 155 5.68 -24.90 8.41
C THR A 155 6.43 -26.16 7.95
N GLN A 156 7.20 -26.11 6.85
CA GLN A 156 8.03 -27.26 6.42
C GLN A 156 9.23 -27.52 7.33
N LYS A 157 9.60 -26.54 8.17
CA LYS A 157 10.78 -26.62 9.06
C LYS A 157 10.43 -27.08 10.48
N GLN A 158 9.15 -27.26 10.80
CA GLN A 158 8.64 -27.83 12.06
C GLN A 158 8.14 -29.26 11.85
#